data_AF-A0A545AER2-F1
#
_entry.id   AF-A0A545AER2-F1
#
_cell.length_a   1.000
_cell.length_b   1.000
_cell.length_c   1.000
_cell.angle_alpha   90.00
_cell.angle_beta   90.00
_cell.angle_gamma   90.00
#
_symmetry.space_group_name_H-M   'P 1'
#
loop_
_entity.id
_entity.type
_entity.pdbx_description
1 polymer ?
#
loop_
_entity_poly.entity_id
_entity_poly.type
_entity_poly.pdbx_seq_one_letter_code
_entity_poly.pdbx_strand_id
1 'polypeptide(L)'
;MSPLDLTFTATLGRVRPGDTWICVQLPGSATVFGTRGLVKVRGDIDGEPFRGAFMALGDGTHKLPVSAAVRKAIGKAEGDEVRVHLTERLPPGTGAVSGPGRTTPRTPAPDR
;
A
#
# COMPACT_ATOMS: atom_id res chain seq x y z
N MET A 1 18.76 1.38 -2.15
CA MET A 1 17.51 1.72 -1.42
C MET A 1 17.84 2.88 -0.50
N SER A 2 16.91 3.81 -0.29
CA SER A 2 17.16 4.98 0.58
C SER A 2 16.37 4.81 1.88
N PRO A 3 16.96 5.09 3.05
CA PRO A 3 16.23 5.03 4.32
C PRO A 3 15.07 6.03 4.30
N LEU A 4 13.93 5.60 4.83
CA LEU A 4 12.72 6.40 4.93
C LEU A 4 12.10 6.07 6.28
N ASP A 5 12.58 6.70 7.35
CA ASP A 5 12.04 6.49 8.71
C ASP A 5 10.84 7.43 8.92
N LEU A 6 9.65 6.93 8.62
CA LEU A 6 8.42 7.69 8.73
C LEU A 6 7.35 6.84 9.38
N THR A 7 6.85 7.28 10.53
CA THR A 7 5.68 6.69 11.16
C THR A 7 4.49 7.62 11.04
N PHE A 8 3.32 7.07 10.72
CA PHE A 8 2.06 7.78 10.83
C PHE A 8 0.92 6.83 11.18
N THR A 9 -0.18 7.40 11.64
CA THR A 9 -1.42 6.69 11.91
C THR A 9 -2.43 6.99 10.82
N ALA A 10 -3.20 5.99 10.39
CA ALA A 10 -4.22 6.17 9.38
C ALA A 10 -5.37 5.17 9.55
N THR A 11 -6.58 5.58 9.15
CA THR A 11 -7.74 4.69 9.09
C THR A 11 -7.71 3.88 7.79
N LEU A 12 -7.95 2.58 7.92
CA LEU A 12 -8.17 1.68 6.80
C LEU A 12 -9.50 2.00 6.12
N GLY A 13 -9.47 2.32 4.83
CA GLY A 13 -10.71 2.56 4.09
C GLY A 13 -10.53 2.76 2.60
N ARG A 14 -11.66 2.88 1.91
CA ARG A 14 -11.70 3.29 0.50
C ARG A 14 -11.49 4.79 0.41
N VAL A 15 -10.31 5.20 -0.04
CA VAL A 15 -9.90 6.62 -0.04
C VAL A 15 -10.66 7.44 -1.08
N ARG A 16 -11.13 6.82 -2.16
CA ARG A 16 -11.99 7.47 -3.17
C ARG A 16 -13.26 6.67 -3.46
N PRO A 17 -14.35 7.34 -3.87
CA PRO A 17 -15.52 6.66 -4.42
C PRO A 17 -15.10 5.73 -5.57
N GLY A 18 -15.53 4.47 -5.51
CA GLY A 18 -15.19 3.45 -6.50
C GLY A 18 -13.89 2.70 -6.25
N ASP A 19 -13.14 3.01 -5.18
CA ASP A 19 -11.99 2.18 -4.80
C ASP A 19 -12.44 0.78 -4.39
N THR A 20 -11.86 -0.23 -5.04
CA THR A 20 -12.11 -1.65 -4.72
C THR A 20 -11.20 -2.16 -3.61
N TRP A 21 -10.22 -1.36 -3.18
CA TRP A 21 -9.18 -1.75 -2.22
C TRP A 21 -9.24 -0.92 -0.95
N ILE A 22 -9.05 -1.60 0.18
CA ILE A 22 -8.83 -0.93 1.46
C ILE A 22 -7.41 -0.40 1.47
N CYS A 23 -7.29 0.89 1.74
CA CYS A 23 -6.05 1.62 1.70
C CYS A 23 -5.87 2.42 2.99
N VAL A 24 -4.65 2.90 3.20
CA VAL A 24 -4.37 4.03 4.08
C VAL A 24 -4.00 5.24 3.22
N GLN A 25 -4.30 6.44 3.70
CA GLN A 25 -3.89 7.69 3.06
C GLN A 25 -2.87 8.40 3.94
N LEU A 26 -1.86 9.00 3.31
CA LEU A 26 -0.91 9.89 4.00
C LEU A 26 -1.17 11.33 3.54
N PRO A 27 -1.75 12.19 4.40
CA PRO A 27 -1.91 13.61 4.11
C PRO A 27 -0.56 14.29 3.86
N GLY A 28 -0.50 15.23 2.92
CA GLY A 28 0.75 15.96 2.59
C GLY A 28 1.88 15.08 2.03
N SER A 29 1.59 13.82 1.67
CA SER A 29 2.60 12.87 1.20
C SER A 29 3.40 13.32 -0.01
N ALA A 30 2.86 14.18 -0.88
CA ALA A 30 3.64 14.71 -1.99
C ALA A 30 4.84 15.56 -1.53
N THR A 31 4.66 16.32 -0.45
CA THR A 31 5.75 17.07 0.20
C THR A 31 6.69 16.11 0.92
N VAL A 32 6.14 15.16 1.70
CA VAL A 32 6.93 14.19 2.47
C VAL A 32 7.83 13.33 1.57
N PHE A 33 7.31 12.86 0.43
CA PHE A 33 8.07 12.05 -0.52
C PHE A 33 8.86 12.89 -1.54
N GLY A 34 8.66 14.21 -1.58
CA GLY A 34 9.24 15.11 -2.57
C GLY A 34 8.82 14.78 -4.01
N THR A 35 7.66 14.14 -4.20
CA THR A 35 7.19 13.73 -5.53
C THR A 35 5.66 13.63 -5.59
N ARG A 36 5.11 13.77 -6.79
CA ARG A 36 3.70 13.49 -7.10
C ARG A 36 3.53 12.20 -7.90
N GLY A 37 4.54 11.33 -7.89
CA GLY A 37 4.57 10.05 -8.60
C GLY A 37 4.46 8.84 -7.68
N LEU A 38 4.54 7.64 -8.26
CA LEU A 38 4.53 6.38 -7.51
C LEU A 38 5.73 6.29 -6.55
N VAL A 39 5.49 5.90 -5.29
CA VAL A 39 6.55 5.70 -4.30
C VAL A 39 6.51 4.28 -3.76
N LYS A 40 7.47 3.45 -4.16
CA LYS A 40 7.63 2.09 -3.63
C LYS A 40 8.32 2.13 -2.27
N VAL A 41 7.78 1.40 -1.32
CA VAL A 41 8.21 1.41 0.08
C VAL A 41 8.26 0.01 0.67
N ARG A 42 9.05 -0.11 1.73
CA ARG A 42 9.02 -1.22 2.67
C ARG A 42 8.77 -0.67 4.08
N GLY A 43 8.12 -1.46 4.92
CA GLY A 43 7.78 -1.07 6.27
C GLY A 43 7.05 -2.17 7.03
N ASP A 44 6.37 -1.79 8.10
CA ASP A 44 5.38 -2.60 8.79
C ASP A 44 4.08 -1.80 9.01
N ILE A 45 2.98 -2.53 9.21
CA ILE A 45 1.68 -2.00 9.62
C ILE A 45 1.32 -2.74 10.90
N ASP A 46 1.22 -2.03 12.02
CA ASP A 46 1.02 -2.61 13.35
C ASP A 46 1.97 -3.80 13.65
N GLY A 47 3.23 -3.70 13.20
CA GLY A 47 4.23 -4.75 13.36
C GLY A 47 4.21 -5.85 12.31
N GLU A 48 3.23 -5.90 11.40
CA GLU A 48 3.22 -6.85 10.27
C GLU A 48 4.03 -6.29 9.08
N PRO A 49 5.12 -6.96 8.65
CA PRO A 49 5.95 -6.48 7.56
C PRO A 49 5.21 -6.41 6.22
N PHE A 50 5.48 -5.37 5.44
CA PHE A 50 4.93 -5.25 4.09
C PHE A 50 5.93 -4.64 3.09
N ARG A 51 5.62 -4.84 1.81
CA ARG A 51 6.21 -4.11 0.68
C ARG A 51 5.08 -3.58 -0.17
N GLY A 52 5.06 -2.29 -0.48
CA GLY A 52 3.93 -1.66 -1.14
C GLY A 52 4.32 -0.45 -1.99
N ALA A 53 3.32 0.18 -2.59
CA ALA A 53 3.52 1.43 -3.29
C ALA A 53 2.41 2.43 -2.97
N PHE A 54 2.82 3.63 -2.61
CA PHE A 54 1.95 4.80 -2.53
C PHE A 54 1.64 5.28 -3.94
N MET A 55 0.36 5.30 -4.29
CA MET A 55 -0.18 5.79 -5.55
C MET A 55 -0.63 7.23 -5.37
N ALA A 56 -0.08 8.15 -6.16
CA ALA A 56 -0.47 9.54 -6.14
C ALA A 56 -1.93 9.70 -6.58
N LEU A 57 -2.66 10.54 -5.86
CA LEU A 57 -4.08 10.81 -6.11
C LEU A 57 -4.31 12.05 -6.98
N GLY A 58 -3.29 12.87 -7.20
CA GLY A 58 -3.35 14.10 -8.00
C GLY A 58 -3.75 15.35 -7.22
N ASP A 59 -4.16 15.20 -5.97
CA ASP A 59 -4.51 16.29 -5.03
C ASP A 59 -3.37 16.61 -4.03
N GLY A 60 -2.17 16.09 -4.27
CA GLY A 60 -1.03 16.22 -3.36
C GLY A 60 -0.96 15.13 -2.28
N THR A 61 -1.90 14.19 -2.28
CA THR A 61 -1.88 13.01 -1.42
C THR A 61 -1.59 11.73 -2.20
N HIS A 62 -1.28 10.67 -1.44
CA HIS A 62 -1.08 9.31 -1.93
C HIS A 62 -1.89 8.35 -1.07
N LYS A 63 -2.29 7.24 -1.68
CA LYS A 63 -2.85 6.09 -0.96
C LYS A 63 -1.97 4.86 -1.10
N LEU A 64 -1.93 4.06 -0.05
CA LEU A 64 -1.25 2.76 -0.01
C LEU A 64 -2.31 1.66 0.15
N PRO A 65 -2.52 0.81 -0.87
CA PRO A 65 -3.37 -0.37 -0.72
C PRO A 65 -2.80 -1.32 0.33
N VAL A 66 -3.66 -1.78 1.23
CA VAL A 66 -3.30 -2.75 2.27
C VAL A 66 -3.91 -4.10 1.89
N SER A 67 -3.02 -5.06 1.60
CA SER A 67 -3.43 -6.40 1.17
C SER A 67 -4.34 -7.07 2.22
N ALA A 68 -5.20 -7.98 1.76
CA ALA A 68 -6.03 -8.76 2.67
C ALA A 68 -5.20 -9.63 3.64
N ALA A 69 -4.02 -10.08 3.20
CA ALA A 69 -3.10 -10.87 4.03
C ALA A 69 -2.59 -10.06 5.23
N VAL A 70 -2.11 -8.83 4.99
CA VAL A 70 -1.65 -7.93 6.07
C VAL A 70 -2.80 -7.60 7.02
N ARG A 71 -3.97 -7.21 6.48
CA ARG A 71 -5.17 -6.93 7.30
C ARG A 71 -5.58 -8.12 8.18
N LYS A 72 -5.54 -9.33 7.63
CA LYS A 72 -5.83 -10.56 8.37
C LYS A 72 -4.78 -10.84 9.46
N ALA A 73 -3.50 -10.62 9.17
CA ALA A 73 -2.41 -10.84 10.12
C ALA A 73 -2.49 -9.90 11.34
N ILE A 74 -2.85 -8.63 11.11
CA ILE A 74 -3.02 -7.63 12.19
C ILE A 74 -4.41 -7.65 12.84
N GLY A 75 -5.34 -8.45 12.30
CA GLY A 75 -6.72 -8.54 12.82
C GLY A 75 -7.55 -7.27 12.64
N LYS A 76 -7.29 -6.45 11.61
CA LYS A 76 -7.98 -5.17 11.37
C LYS A 76 -8.65 -5.10 10.00
N ALA A 77 -9.74 -4.35 9.91
CA ALA A 77 -10.62 -4.23 8.75
C ALA A 77 -10.84 -2.76 8.35
N GLU A 78 -11.74 -2.53 7.38
CA GLU A 78 -12.17 -1.20 7.00
C GLU A 78 -12.84 -0.49 8.20
N GLY A 79 -12.45 0.76 8.45
CA GLY A 79 -12.84 1.56 9.61
C GLY A 79 -11.83 1.55 10.76
N ASP A 80 -10.94 0.56 10.81
CA ASP A 80 -9.96 0.46 11.89
C ASP A 80 -8.74 1.35 11.65
N GLU A 81 -8.18 1.86 12.74
CA GLU A 81 -6.95 2.65 12.73
C GLU A 81 -5.72 1.73 12.79
N VAL A 82 -4.70 2.03 11.99
CA VAL A 82 -3.42 1.32 11.96
C VAL A 82 -2.24 2.29 12.11
N ARG A 83 -1.16 1.82 12.74
CA ARG A 83 0.14 2.49 12.73
C ARG A 83 0.96 1.95 11.56
N VAL A 84 1.39 2.83 10.67
CA VAL A 84 2.27 2.50 9.54
C VAL A 84 3.66 3.02 9.84
N HIS A 85 4.66 2.15 9.81
CA HIS A 85 6.07 2.53 9.88
C HIS A 85 6.75 2.19 8.56
N LEU A 86 7.17 3.22 7.83
CA LEU A 86 8.03 3.07 6.66
C LEU A 86 9.48 2.99 7.13
N THR A 87 10.26 2.14 6.48
CA THR A 87 11.69 1.97 6.77
C THR A 87 12.56 2.34 5.58
N GLU A 88 12.11 2.06 4.37
CA GLU A 88 12.94 2.21 3.16
C GLU A 88 12.11 2.59 1.93
N ARG A 89 12.67 3.46 1.08
CA ARG A 89 12.23 3.66 -0.30
C ARG A 89 12.93 2.68 -1.23
N LEU A 90 12.13 1.93 -1.99
CA LEU A 90 12.61 0.91 -2.92
C LEU A 90 12.85 1.53 -4.31
N PRO A 91 13.92 1.12 -5.03
CA PRO A 91 14.18 1.64 -6.35
C PRO A 91 13.17 1.09 -7.38
N PRO A 92 13.05 1.76 -8.54
CA PRO A 92 12.33 1.21 -9.69
C PRO A 92 12.84 -0.21 -10.02
N GLY A 93 11.94 -1.12 -10.36
CA GLY A 93 12.31 -2.50 -10.73
C GLY A 93 12.49 -3.53 -9.59
N THR A 94 12.58 -3.12 -8.31
CA THR A 94 12.65 -4.11 -7.21
C THR A 94 11.29 -4.76 -6.95
N GLY A 95 11.19 -6.06 -7.27
CA GLY A 95 10.32 -7.07 -6.65
C GLY A 95 8.81 -6.85 -6.64
N ALA A 96 8.06 -7.92 -6.35
CA ALA A 96 6.62 -7.85 -6.16
C ALA A 96 6.30 -6.88 -5.02
N VAL A 97 5.67 -5.76 -5.35
CA VAL A 97 4.86 -5.02 -4.38
C VAL A 97 3.75 -5.97 -3.95
N SER A 98 3.44 -6.03 -2.65
CA SER A 98 2.23 -6.67 -2.12
C SER A 98 1.01 -5.83 -2.54
N GLY A 99 0.84 -5.67 -3.85
CA GLY A 99 -0.44 -5.40 -4.43
C GLY A 99 -1.33 -6.60 -4.14
N PRO A 100 -2.63 -6.38 -3.97
CA PRO A 100 -3.55 -7.48 -3.83
C PRO A 100 -3.44 -8.38 -5.06
N GLY A 101 -3.16 -9.66 -4.84
CA GLY A 101 -2.91 -10.61 -5.90
C GLY A 101 -4.04 -10.55 -6.92
N ARG A 102 -3.71 -10.27 -8.19
CA ARG A 102 -4.51 -10.84 -9.28
C ARG A 102 -4.25 -12.34 -9.24
N THR A 103 -5.05 -13.08 -8.52
CA THR A 103 -5.33 -14.46 -8.92
C THR A 103 -6.14 -14.37 -10.20
N THR A 104 -5.46 -14.32 -11.33
CA THR A 104 -6.08 -14.65 -12.61
C THR A 104 -6.54 -16.10 -12.49
N PRO A 105 -7.83 -16.43 -12.70
CA PRO A 105 -8.19 -17.82 -12.94
C PRO A 105 -7.48 -18.22 -14.23
N ARG A 106 -6.54 -19.16 -14.13
CA ARG A 106 -5.92 -19.81 -15.28
C ARG A 106 -7.01 -20.69 -15.90
N THR A 107 -7.69 -20.18 -16.92
CA THR A 107 -8.61 -20.99 -17.74
C THR A 107 -7.81 -22.18 -18.29
N PRO A 108 -8.19 -23.44 -18.01
CA PRO A 108 -7.61 -24.56 -18.74
C PRO A 108 -8.05 -24.46 -20.21
N ALA A 109 -7.09 -24.53 -21.12
CA ALA A 109 -7.37 -24.64 -22.55
C ALA A 109 -8.18 -25.93 -22.79
N PRO A 110 -9.18 -25.92 -23.70
CA PRO A 110 -9.87 -27.15 -24.06
C PRO A 110 -8.90 -28.08 -24.79
N ASP A 111 -8.77 -29.30 -24.28
CA ASP A 111 -8.08 -30.39 -24.97
C ASP A 111 -8.82 -30.70 -26.27
N ARG A 112 -8.06 -30.88 -27.34
CA ARG A 112 -8.55 -31.12 -28.71
C ARG A 112 -8.65 -32.62 -28.99
#